data_AF-A0A370TQN0-F1
#
_entry.id   AF-A0A370TQN0-F1
#
_cell.length_a   1.000
_cell.length_b   1.000
_cell.length_c   1.000
_cell.angle_alpha   90.00
_cell.angle_beta   90.00
_cell.angle_gamma   90.00
#
_symmetry.space_group_name_H-M   'P 1'
#
loop_
_entity.id
_entity.type
_entity.pdbx_description
1 polymer ?
#
loop_
_entity_poly.entity_id
_entity_poly.type
_entity_poly.pdbx_seq_one_letter_code
_entity_poly.pdbx_strand_id
1 'polypeptide(L)'
;MAKQDGLEWVDYFRGSLSDMPSTTLPATRRKRNIYFHADFDLRQLLLLAKRLRHQPCTCNDSQTPKAGALNWAIFLEFDDGVEWVLRAPCSSYAATQGVTGCLLEAATLKYIREHTSIPVAEVFHYSPTYENDIEIPYILMSKAAGHPLANYDWRTHTLEPSRPNGSVTPARVLTEEEKKKIMRQLGCYACQLFGLRFPTIGSLFEGDDGYYIDECLSPGHVLQDRETIEGIPRGPFHNEADYYSSLAAALHLHAEQLPMGHHVLRAPVPVPQEYPNFAKY
;
A
#
# COMPACT_ATOMS: atom_id res chain seq x y z
N MET A 1 23.22 -58.59 -8.52
CA MET A 1 22.94 -58.50 -9.97
C MET A 1 21.43 -58.27 -10.13
N ALA A 2 21.01 -57.01 -10.14
CA ALA A 2 19.65 -56.51 -10.46
C ALA A 2 19.75 -54.97 -10.42
N LYS A 3 19.87 -54.35 -11.59
CA LYS A 3 18.83 -53.56 -12.29
C LYS A 3 18.50 -52.23 -11.61
N GLN A 4 18.95 -51.20 -12.32
CA GLN A 4 18.69 -49.79 -12.22
C GLN A 4 17.40 -49.52 -13.01
N ASP A 5 16.41 -48.88 -12.39
CA ASP A 5 15.28 -48.28 -13.09
C ASP A 5 14.92 -46.96 -12.39
N GLY A 6 14.89 -45.89 -13.19
CA GLY A 6 14.59 -44.53 -12.77
C GLY A 6 13.09 -44.32 -12.53
N LEU A 7 12.78 -43.29 -11.75
CA LEU A 7 11.44 -42.73 -11.65
C LEU A 7 11.55 -41.21 -11.79
N GLU A 8 10.99 -40.75 -12.91
CA GLU A 8 10.85 -39.36 -13.32
C GLU A 8 9.85 -38.61 -12.45
N TRP A 9 10.16 -37.34 -12.22
CA TRP A 9 9.30 -36.32 -11.63
C TRP A 9 8.21 -35.88 -12.61
N VAL A 10 7.24 -36.74 -12.93
CA VAL A 10 6.06 -36.34 -13.71
C VAL A 10 4.86 -37.15 -13.24
N ASP A 11 4.17 -36.74 -12.16
CA ASP A 11 2.78 -37.17 -11.92
C ASP A 11 1.98 -36.44 -10.81
N TYR A 12 2.46 -35.31 -10.24
CA TYR A 12 1.68 -34.62 -9.19
C TYR A 12 0.67 -33.56 -9.67
N PHE A 13 0.52 -33.34 -10.98
CA PHE A 13 -0.42 -32.34 -11.52
C PHE A 13 -1.33 -32.91 -12.62
N ARG A 14 -2.11 -33.94 -12.29
CA ARG A 14 -3.25 -34.34 -13.12
C ARG A 14 -4.48 -34.68 -12.28
N GLY A 15 -4.93 -33.72 -11.47
CA GLY A 15 -6.28 -33.70 -10.91
C GLY A 15 -7.19 -32.84 -11.78
N SER A 16 -8.21 -33.46 -12.38
CA SER A 16 -9.25 -32.79 -13.18
C SER A 16 -9.98 -31.71 -12.37
N LEU A 17 -10.18 -30.53 -12.96
CA LEU A 17 -10.92 -29.39 -12.40
C LEU A 17 -12.45 -29.61 -12.28
N SER A 18 -12.95 -30.82 -12.47
CA SER A 18 -14.40 -31.10 -12.57
C SER A 18 -15.07 -31.62 -11.30
N ASP A 19 -14.33 -32.02 -10.25
CA ASP A 19 -14.92 -32.67 -9.07
C ASP A 19 -14.47 -32.04 -7.74
N MET A 20 -14.67 -30.73 -7.58
CA MET A 20 -14.65 -30.10 -6.25
C MET A 20 -16.07 -30.00 -5.69
N PRO A 21 -16.38 -30.59 -4.53
CA PRO A 21 -17.69 -30.44 -3.92
C PRO A 21 -17.94 -28.97 -3.59
N SER A 22 -19.09 -28.47 -4.06
CA SER A 22 -19.68 -27.16 -3.74
C SER A 22 -19.89 -27.04 -2.23
N THR A 23 -18.82 -26.74 -1.51
CA THR A 23 -18.88 -26.42 -0.09
C THR A 23 -19.14 -24.92 -0.03
N THR A 24 -20.41 -24.54 -0.03
CA THR A 24 -20.83 -23.17 0.26
C THR A 24 -20.38 -22.86 1.68
N LEU A 25 -19.26 -22.16 1.81
CA LEU A 25 -18.86 -21.53 3.07
C LEU A 25 -20.06 -20.68 3.55
N PRO A 26 -20.48 -20.80 4.82
CA PRO A 26 -21.58 -20.00 5.32
C PRO A 26 -21.25 -18.53 5.08
N ALA A 27 -22.11 -17.86 4.32
CA ALA A 27 -21.98 -16.45 4.02
C ALA A 27 -22.26 -15.65 5.30
N THR A 28 -21.25 -15.55 6.18
CA THR A 28 -21.20 -14.46 7.15
C THR A 28 -21.37 -13.18 6.33
N ARG A 29 -22.48 -12.49 6.57
CA ARG A 29 -22.89 -11.25 5.89
C ARG A 29 -21.73 -10.26 5.99
N ARG A 30 -20.82 -10.27 5.00
CA ARG A 30 -19.65 -9.39 4.99
C ARG A 30 -20.18 -7.96 5.14
N LYS A 31 -19.74 -7.26 6.18
CA LYS A 31 -19.99 -5.81 6.33
C LYS A 31 -19.29 -5.13 5.15
N ARG A 32 -19.99 -5.03 4.00
CA ARG A 32 -19.55 -4.25 2.83
C ARG A 32 -19.86 -2.79 3.10
N ASN A 33 -19.18 -2.23 4.09
CA ASN A 33 -19.30 -0.85 4.50
C ASN A 33 -17.92 -0.35 4.93
N ILE A 34 -17.84 0.92 5.31
CA ILE A 34 -16.60 1.56 5.71
C ILE A 34 -15.85 0.87 6.87
N TYR A 35 -16.54 0.04 7.66
CA TYR A 35 -15.99 -0.64 8.84
C TYR A 35 -15.38 -2.02 8.53
N PHE A 36 -15.09 -2.31 7.26
CA PHE A 36 -14.57 -3.62 6.87
C PHE A 36 -13.19 -3.92 7.45
N HIS A 37 -12.29 -2.92 7.50
CA HIS A 37 -10.90 -3.10 7.94
C HIS A 37 -10.64 -2.68 9.40
N ALA A 38 -11.46 -1.80 9.95
CA ALA A 38 -11.37 -1.33 11.32
C ALA A 38 -12.71 -0.75 11.80
N ASP A 39 -12.97 -0.85 13.09
CA ASP A 39 -13.98 -0.03 13.76
C ASP A 39 -13.34 1.33 14.12
N PHE A 40 -14.04 2.44 13.89
CA PHE A 40 -13.55 3.80 14.11
C PHE A 40 -14.72 4.79 14.28
N ASP A 41 -14.48 5.96 14.87
CA ASP A 41 -15.52 6.98 15.04
C ASP A 41 -15.66 7.87 13.79
N LEU A 42 -16.62 7.52 12.93
CA LEU A 42 -16.95 8.30 11.73
C LEU A 42 -17.40 9.73 12.06
N ARG A 43 -18.12 9.93 13.18
CA ARG A 43 -18.63 11.25 13.54
C ARG A 43 -17.47 12.18 13.88
N GLN A 44 -16.48 11.70 14.65
CA GLN A 44 -15.29 12.48 14.98
C GLN A 44 -14.45 12.79 13.75
N LEU A 45 -14.36 11.85 12.80
CA LEU A 45 -13.72 12.09 11.51
C LEU A 45 -14.38 13.23 10.74
N LEU A 46 -15.71 13.21 10.59
CA LEU A 46 -16.44 14.26 9.89
C LEU A 46 -16.34 15.62 10.62
N LEU A 47 -16.35 15.61 11.95
CA LEU A 47 -16.14 16.82 12.76
C LEU A 47 -14.74 17.39 12.57
N LEU A 48 -13.70 16.54 12.57
CA LEU A 48 -12.32 16.96 12.32
C LEU A 48 -12.19 17.56 10.92
N ALA A 49 -12.66 16.86 9.88
CA ALA A 49 -12.60 17.34 8.50
C ALA A 49 -13.35 18.67 8.32
N LYS A 50 -14.53 18.80 8.94
CA LYS A 50 -15.28 20.06 8.97
C LYS A 50 -14.52 21.19 9.65
N ARG A 51 -13.87 20.93 10.78
CA ARG A 51 -13.07 21.96 11.50
C ARG A 51 -11.89 22.41 10.66
N LEU A 52 -11.15 21.47 10.06
CA LEU A 52 -9.95 21.77 9.26
C LEU A 52 -10.28 22.55 7.99
N ARG A 53 -11.41 22.25 7.34
CA ARG A 53 -11.79 22.88 6.06
C ARG A 53 -12.78 24.03 6.19
N HIS A 54 -13.36 24.23 7.37
CA HIS A 54 -14.47 25.15 7.61
C HIS A 54 -15.71 24.90 6.73
N GLN A 55 -15.92 23.67 6.26
CA GLN A 55 -17.04 23.26 5.42
C GLN A 55 -17.57 21.89 5.88
N PRO A 56 -18.90 21.65 5.96
CA PRO A 56 -19.42 20.32 6.22
C PRO A 56 -19.03 19.30 5.14
N CYS A 57 -18.88 18.05 5.56
CA CYS A 57 -18.70 16.92 4.67
C CYS A 57 -19.54 15.73 5.11
N THR A 58 -19.69 14.80 4.20
CA THR A 58 -20.37 13.52 4.41
C THR A 58 -19.47 12.38 3.98
N CYS A 59 -19.80 11.19 4.46
CA CYS A 59 -19.20 9.94 4.04
C CYS A 59 -20.33 8.95 3.81
N ASN A 60 -20.42 8.40 2.61
CA ASN A 60 -21.34 7.29 2.36
C ASN A 60 -20.83 6.07 3.15
N ASP A 61 -21.51 5.71 4.23
CA ASP A 61 -21.15 4.59 5.10
C ASP A 61 -21.21 3.24 4.38
N SER A 62 -22.01 3.16 3.33
CA SER A 62 -22.20 1.97 2.50
C SER A 62 -21.15 1.87 1.38
N GLN A 63 -20.20 2.82 1.29
CA GLN A 63 -19.11 2.70 0.34
C GLN A 63 -18.22 1.50 0.71
N THR A 64 -17.71 0.82 -0.31
CA THR A 64 -16.65 -0.17 -0.13
C THR A 64 -15.31 0.57 -0.03
N PRO A 65 -14.55 0.42 1.07
CA PRO A 65 -13.19 0.95 1.16
C PRO A 65 -12.34 0.54 -0.04
N LYS A 66 -11.49 1.44 -0.52
CA LYS A 66 -10.39 1.06 -1.41
C LYS A 66 -9.29 0.47 -0.55
N ALA A 67 -8.70 -0.63 -0.98
CA ALA A 67 -7.65 -1.28 -0.21
C ALA A 67 -6.49 -1.70 -1.10
N GLY A 68 -5.30 -1.68 -0.52
CA GLY A 68 -4.12 -2.39 -1.00
C GLY A 68 -3.59 -3.30 0.10
N ALA A 69 -2.40 -3.83 -0.10
CA ALA A 69 -1.80 -4.81 0.82
C ALA A 69 -1.56 -4.30 2.26
N LEU A 70 -1.33 -2.99 2.42
CA LEU A 70 -0.92 -2.39 3.70
C LEU A 70 -1.91 -1.39 4.27
N ASN A 71 -2.76 -0.80 3.42
CA ASN A 71 -3.61 0.30 3.79
C ASN A 71 -4.97 0.18 3.11
N TRP A 72 -5.97 0.74 3.77
CA TRP A 72 -7.29 0.98 3.21
C TRP A 72 -7.61 2.48 3.24
N ALA A 73 -8.61 2.87 2.46
CA ALA A 73 -9.02 4.24 2.30
C ALA A 73 -10.52 4.38 2.04
N ILE A 74 -11.10 5.45 2.57
CA ILE A 74 -12.47 5.89 2.31
C ILE A 74 -12.47 7.36 1.88
N PHE A 75 -13.50 7.75 1.15
CA PHE A 75 -13.66 9.11 0.64
C PHE A 75 -14.68 9.89 1.45
N LEU A 76 -14.33 11.13 1.74
CA LEU A 76 -15.20 12.15 2.31
C LEU A 76 -15.52 13.16 1.20
N GLU A 77 -16.78 13.55 1.08
CA GLU A 77 -17.24 14.53 0.10
C GLU A 77 -17.82 15.74 0.82
N PHE A 78 -17.31 16.92 0.50
CA PHE A 78 -17.79 18.18 1.03
C PHE A 78 -18.89 18.76 0.14
N ASP A 79 -19.71 19.65 0.70
CA ASP A 79 -20.88 20.21 -0.02
C ASP A 79 -20.51 20.99 -1.30
N ASP A 80 -19.27 21.42 -1.43
CA ASP A 80 -18.74 22.10 -2.62
C ASP A 80 -18.13 21.15 -3.66
N GLY A 81 -18.28 19.83 -3.47
CA GLY A 81 -17.83 18.78 -4.37
C GLY A 81 -16.34 18.42 -4.25
N VAL A 82 -15.59 19.03 -3.33
CA VAL A 82 -14.22 18.62 -3.07
C VAL A 82 -14.21 17.32 -2.26
N GLU A 83 -13.27 16.44 -2.58
CA GLU A 83 -13.13 15.14 -1.93
C GLU A 83 -11.81 15.03 -1.17
N TRP A 84 -11.91 14.52 0.06
CA TRP A 84 -10.75 14.12 0.87
C TRP A 84 -10.73 12.60 1.04
N VAL A 85 -9.57 12.10 1.44
CA VAL A 85 -9.30 10.68 1.66
C VAL A 85 -8.86 10.50 3.11
N LEU A 86 -9.57 9.65 3.84
CA LEU A 86 -9.01 9.02 5.02
C LEU A 86 -8.27 7.76 4.54
N ARG A 87 -6.97 7.67 4.83
CA ARG A 87 -6.17 6.47 4.61
C ARG A 87 -5.68 5.95 5.95
N ALA A 88 -5.81 4.65 6.18
CA ALA A 88 -5.42 4.00 7.43
C ALA A 88 -4.77 2.63 7.15
N PRO A 89 -3.92 2.14 8.06
CA PRO A 89 -3.29 0.84 7.92
C PRO A 89 -4.32 -0.30 8.06
N CYS A 90 -4.09 -1.41 7.38
CA CYS A 90 -4.88 -2.63 7.55
C CYS A 90 -4.52 -3.32 8.88
N SER A 91 -5.49 -3.40 9.81
CA SER A 91 -5.32 -3.95 11.16
C SER A 91 -4.73 -5.37 11.20
N SER A 92 -5.04 -6.21 10.21
CA SER A 92 -4.56 -7.60 10.10
C SER A 92 -3.06 -7.76 9.91
N TYR A 93 -2.34 -6.68 9.59
CA TYR A 93 -0.89 -6.67 9.37
C TYR A 93 -0.19 -5.60 10.24
N ALA A 94 -0.91 -5.00 11.19
CA ALA A 94 -0.52 -3.79 11.88
C ALA A 94 -0.16 -3.99 13.36
N ALA A 95 0.30 -5.19 13.76
CA ALA A 95 0.60 -5.48 15.17
C ALA A 95 1.62 -4.49 15.79
N THR A 96 2.46 -3.85 14.96
CA THR A 96 3.42 -2.81 15.39
C THR A 96 3.65 -1.72 14.32
N GLN A 97 3.28 -1.98 13.06
CA GLN A 97 3.76 -1.20 11.90
C GLN A 97 2.83 -0.11 11.38
N GLY A 98 1.52 -0.21 11.67
CA GLY A 98 0.53 0.75 11.16
C GLY A 98 0.77 2.17 11.68
N VAL A 99 1.32 2.29 12.88
CA VAL A 99 1.55 3.54 13.61
C VAL A 99 2.68 4.35 12.97
N THR A 100 3.87 3.77 12.86
CA THR A 100 5.06 4.47 12.34
C THR A 100 4.99 4.69 10.83
N GLY A 101 4.33 3.79 10.08
CA GLY A 101 4.14 3.95 8.64
C GLY A 101 3.38 5.23 8.26
N CYS A 102 2.35 5.60 9.04
CA CYS A 102 1.60 6.84 8.81
C CYS A 102 2.47 8.09 8.99
N LEU A 103 3.35 8.11 10.00
CA LEU A 103 4.29 9.23 10.22
C LEU A 103 5.20 9.46 9.02
N LEU A 104 5.87 8.39 8.58
CA LEU A 104 6.83 8.44 7.49
C LEU A 104 6.18 8.85 6.17
N GLU A 105 5.00 8.31 5.88
CA GLU A 105 4.26 8.66 4.67
C GLU A 105 3.82 10.13 4.70
N ALA A 106 3.29 10.61 5.82
CA ALA A 106 2.90 12.01 5.96
C ALA A 106 4.09 12.97 5.80
N ALA A 107 5.21 12.70 6.49
CA ALA A 107 6.44 13.48 6.38
C ALA A 107 6.98 13.49 4.94
N THR A 108 6.99 12.33 4.27
CA THR A 108 7.45 12.21 2.88
C THR A 108 6.56 12.99 1.91
N LEU A 109 5.23 12.93 2.05
CA LEU A 109 4.30 13.68 1.20
C LEU A 109 4.49 15.19 1.36
N LYS A 110 4.59 15.68 2.60
CA LYS A 110 4.85 17.10 2.87
C LYS A 110 6.19 17.54 2.30
N TYR A 111 7.27 16.78 2.55
CA TYR A 111 8.60 17.10 2.05
C TYR A 111 8.65 17.19 0.51
N ILE A 112 8.07 16.20 -0.19
CA ILE A 112 8.02 16.21 -1.66
C ILE A 112 7.23 17.42 -2.17
N ARG A 113 6.11 17.75 -1.52
CA ARG A 113 5.28 18.90 -1.90
C ARG A 113 6.01 20.23 -1.74
N GLU A 114 6.78 20.38 -0.67
CA GLU A 114 7.54 21.61 -0.38
C GLU A 114 8.75 21.79 -1.29
N HIS A 115 9.39 20.69 -1.71
CA HIS A 115 10.68 20.73 -2.40
C HIS A 115 10.60 20.40 -3.90
N THR A 116 9.41 20.08 -4.42
CA THR A 116 9.23 19.71 -5.84
C THR A 116 7.93 20.28 -6.40
N SER A 117 7.81 20.23 -7.73
CA SER A 117 6.55 20.54 -8.44
C SER A 117 5.65 19.30 -8.64
N ILE A 118 5.99 18.16 -8.02
CA ILE A 118 5.25 16.92 -8.21
C ILE A 118 3.88 17.05 -7.52
N PRO A 119 2.77 16.76 -8.22
CA PRO A 119 1.43 16.86 -7.64
C PRO A 119 1.15 15.66 -6.73
N VAL A 120 1.64 15.73 -5.50
CA VAL A 120 1.35 14.77 -4.42
C VAL A 120 0.11 15.20 -3.62
N ALA A 121 -0.52 14.25 -2.94
CA ALA A 121 -1.66 14.53 -2.06
C ALA A 121 -1.27 15.51 -0.95
N GLU A 122 -2.17 16.44 -0.63
CA GLU A 122 -2.00 17.36 0.48
C GLU A 122 -2.38 16.69 1.79
N VAL A 123 -1.47 16.64 2.76
CA VAL A 123 -1.78 16.12 4.09
C VAL A 123 -2.38 17.23 4.93
N PHE A 124 -3.63 17.06 5.36
CA PHE A 124 -4.32 18.03 6.22
C PHE A 124 -4.16 17.71 7.71
N HIS A 125 -4.14 16.42 8.05
CA HIS A 125 -3.95 15.93 9.41
C HIS A 125 -3.53 14.45 9.37
N TYR A 126 -2.82 13.98 10.37
CA TYR A 126 -2.58 12.56 10.58
C TYR A 126 -2.47 12.26 12.07
N SER A 127 -2.74 11.02 12.46
CA SER A 127 -2.47 10.50 13.80
C SER A 127 -1.86 9.12 13.64
N PRO A 128 -0.68 8.84 14.23
CA PRO A 128 -0.11 7.51 14.14
C PRO A 128 -0.68 6.56 15.21
N THR A 129 -1.25 7.07 16.30
CA THR A 129 -1.66 6.24 17.44
C THR A 129 -3.15 5.88 17.38
N TYR A 130 -3.57 4.91 18.20
CA TYR A 130 -4.99 4.68 18.48
C TYR A 130 -5.55 5.66 19.53
N GLU A 131 -4.68 6.38 20.22
CA GLU A 131 -5.02 7.39 21.23
C GLU A 131 -5.42 8.71 20.55
N ASN A 132 -6.53 8.69 19.81
CA ASN A 132 -7.13 9.86 19.18
C ASN A 132 -8.65 9.70 19.06
N ASP A 133 -9.37 10.79 18.82
CA ASP A 133 -10.85 10.80 18.76
C ASP A 133 -11.46 9.89 17.67
N ILE A 134 -10.71 9.53 16.62
CA ILE A 134 -11.16 8.66 15.53
C ILE A 134 -10.86 7.19 15.84
N GLU A 135 -10.07 6.90 16.87
CA GLU A 135 -9.76 5.56 17.42
C GLU A 135 -8.95 4.65 16.49
N ILE A 136 -8.32 5.19 15.45
CA ILE A 136 -7.40 4.47 14.55
C ILE A 136 -6.21 5.35 14.13
N PRO A 137 -5.08 4.78 13.72
CA PRO A 137 -4.05 5.50 12.97
C PRO A 137 -4.58 5.92 11.59
N TYR A 138 -4.26 7.12 11.13
CA TYR A 138 -4.70 7.61 9.82
C TYR A 138 -3.85 8.75 9.27
N ILE A 139 -4.00 8.97 7.97
CA ILE A 139 -3.66 10.20 7.26
C ILE A 139 -4.93 10.71 6.58
N LEU A 140 -5.30 11.95 6.88
CA LEU A 140 -6.39 12.68 6.23
C LEU A 140 -5.78 13.63 5.20
N MET A 141 -6.08 13.39 3.93
CA MET A 141 -5.40 14.05 2.82
C MET A 141 -6.34 14.40 1.65
N SER A 142 -5.87 15.20 0.69
CA SER A 142 -6.62 15.51 -0.53
C SER A 142 -6.75 14.28 -1.43
N LYS A 143 -7.87 14.15 -2.15
CA LYS A 143 -7.97 13.19 -3.25
C LYS A 143 -7.10 13.65 -4.42
N ALA A 144 -6.24 12.77 -4.93
CA ALA A 144 -5.45 13.06 -6.13
C ALA A 144 -6.39 13.22 -7.34
N ALA A 145 -6.20 14.29 -8.11
CA ALA A 145 -6.95 14.53 -9.32
C ALA A 145 -6.45 13.63 -10.47
N GLY A 146 -7.38 13.07 -11.24
CA GLY A 146 -7.08 12.31 -12.45
C GLY A 146 -7.56 10.86 -12.40
N HIS A 147 -7.01 10.04 -13.29
CA HIS A 147 -7.39 8.65 -13.47
C HIS A 147 -6.17 7.73 -13.32
N PRO A 148 -6.28 6.59 -12.63
CA PRO A 148 -5.23 5.59 -12.60
C PRO A 148 -4.81 5.16 -14.01
N LEU A 149 -3.50 5.11 -14.26
CA LEU A 149 -2.98 4.67 -15.57
C LEU A 149 -3.42 3.24 -15.93
N ALA A 150 -3.64 2.39 -14.92
CA ALA A 150 -4.15 1.03 -15.07
C ALA A 150 -5.55 0.94 -15.72
N ASN A 151 -6.29 2.06 -15.79
CA ASN A 151 -7.58 2.12 -16.47
C ASN A 151 -7.44 2.24 -18.00
N TYR A 152 -6.22 2.39 -18.52
CA TYR A 152 -5.94 2.55 -19.94
C TYR A 152 -5.13 1.37 -20.48
N ASP A 153 -5.30 1.10 -21.78
CA ASP A 153 -4.47 0.10 -22.47
C ASP A 153 -3.21 0.76 -23.03
N TRP A 154 -2.04 0.29 -22.58
CA TRP A 154 -0.72 0.76 -23.00
C TRP A 154 -0.23 0.10 -24.30
N ARG A 155 -0.83 -1.02 -24.71
CA ARG A 155 -0.33 -1.83 -25.84
C ARG A 155 -0.23 -1.01 -27.11
N THR A 156 0.85 -1.25 -27.85
CA THR A 156 1.16 -0.62 -29.14
C THR A 156 0.62 -1.42 -30.32
N HIS A 157 0.35 -2.72 -30.15
CA HIS A 157 -0.11 -3.61 -31.22
C HIS A 157 -1.24 -4.54 -30.79
N THR A 158 -2.21 -4.70 -31.68
CA THR A 158 -3.43 -5.53 -31.61
C THR A 158 -3.20 -7.04 -31.63
N LEU A 159 -1.97 -7.52 -31.46
CA LEU A 159 -1.63 -8.95 -31.65
C LEU A 159 -1.75 -9.80 -30.37
N GLU A 160 -2.01 -9.21 -29.22
CA GLU A 160 -2.33 -9.98 -28.02
C GLU A 160 -3.85 -10.06 -27.83
N PRO A 161 -4.43 -11.27 -27.71
CA PRO A 161 -5.82 -11.43 -27.35
C PRO A 161 -6.09 -10.68 -26.04
N SER A 162 -7.10 -9.82 -26.05
CA SER A 162 -7.64 -9.19 -24.85
C SER A 162 -7.78 -10.24 -23.76
N ARG A 163 -7.08 -10.06 -22.63
CA ARG A 163 -7.36 -10.88 -21.44
C ARG A 163 -8.86 -10.77 -21.18
N PRO A 164 -9.59 -11.88 -20.97
CA PRO A 164 -11.00 -11.83 -20.58
C PRO A 164 -11.07 -11.40 -19.12
N ASN A 165 -10.65 -10.17 -18.82
CA ASN A 165 -11.01 -9.54 -17.57
C ASN A 165 -12.47 -9.16 -17.71
N GLY A 166 -13.31 -9.63 -16.77
CA GLY A 166 -14.73 -9.32 -16.65
C GLY A 166 -15.02 -7.84 -16.34
N SER A 167 -14.44 -6.95 -17.14
CA SER A 167 -14.77 -5.55 -17.33
C SER A 167 -15.65 -5.49 -18.56
N VAL A 168 -16.90 -5.07 -18.39
CA VAL A 168 -17.91 -4.98 -19.47
C VAL A 168 -17.52 -3.94 -20.53
N THR A 169 -16.46 -3.15 -20.28
CA THR A 169 -15.92 -2.15 -21.21
C THR A 169 -14.42 -2.37 -21.46
N PRO A 170 -13.96 -2.46 -22.72
CA PRO A 170 -12.54 -2.47 -23.04
C PRO A 170 -11.88 -1.15 -22.61
N ALA A 171 -10.69 -1.24 -22.01
CA ALA A 171 -9.91 -0.07 -21.63
C ALA A 171 -9.54 0.76 -22.87
N ARG A 172 -9.61 2.09 -22.77
CA ARG A 172 -9.24 2.98 -23.87
C ARG A 172 -7.74 2.85 -24.15
N VAL A 173 -7.40 2.60 -25.41
CA VAL A 173 -6.00 2.57 -25.86
C VAL A 173 -5.41 3.98 -25.84
N LEU A 174 -4.21 4.12 -25.29
CA LEU A 174 -3.47 5.38 -25.29
C LEU A 174 -2.88 5.65 -26.67
N THR A 175 -2.95 6.90 -27.13
CA THR A 175 -2.24 7.31 -28.35
C THR A 175 -0.74 7.41 -28.09
N GLU A 176 0.06 7.40 -29.15
CA GLU A 176 1.51 7.57 -29.04
C GLU A 176 1.89 8.93 -28.42
N GLU A 177 1.12 9.99 -28.71
CA GLU A 177 1.27 11.31 -28.11
C GLU A 177 1.00 11.30 -26.61
N GLU A 178 -0.03 10.58 -26.16
CA GLU A 178 -0.33 10.40 -24.73
C GLU A 178 0.77 9.62 -24.01
N LYS A 179 1.25 8.53 -24.61
CA LYS A 179 2.38 7.75 -24.07
C LYS A 179 3.63 8.61 -23.95
N LYS A 180 3.99 9.35 -25.01
CA LYS A 180 5.11 10.30 -24.99
C LYS A 180 4.97 11.34 -23.88
N LYS A 181 3.76 11.90 -23.71
CA LYS A 181 3.47 12.87 -22.64
C LYS A 181 3.67 12.24 -21.25
N ILE A 182 3.14 11.04 -21.02
CA ILE A 182 3.29 10.31 -19.75
C ILE A 182 4.76 10.02 -19.46
N MET A 183 5.50 9.47 -20.43
CA MET A 183 6.92 9.16 -20.28
C MET A 183 7.75 10.41 -19.98
N ARG A 184 7.44 11.53 -20.64
CA ARG A 184 8.09 12.81 -20.36
C ARG A 184 7.81 13.28 -18.92
N GLN A 185 6.55 13.22 -18.47
CA GLN A 185 6.19 13.61 -17.10
C GLN A 185 6.87 12.71 -16.05
N LEU A 186 6.89 11.40 -16.27
CA LEU A 186 7.61 10.46 -15.39
C LEU A 186 9.10 10.77 -15.32
N GLY A 187 9.74 11.08 -16.45
CA GLY A 187 11.13 11.53 -16.48
C GLY A 187 11.34 12.81 -15.67
N CYS A 188 10.47 13.82 -15.83
CA CYS A 188 10.54 15.06 -15.06
C CYS A 188 10.36 14.83 -13.55
N TYR A 189 9.46 13.92 -13.14
CA TYR A 189 9.27 13.58 -11.72
C TYR A 189 10.46 12.79 -11.17
N ALA A 190 10.98 11.81 -11.91
CA ALA A 190 12.16 11.05 -11.52
C ALA A 190 13.38 11.97 -11.34
N CYS A 191 13.60 12.94 -12.23
CA CYS A 191 14.66 13.93 -12.09
C CYS A 191 14.51 14.78 -10.82
N GLN A 192 13.29 15.21 -10.48
CA GLN A 192 13.03 16.01 -9.27
C GLN A 192 13.24 15.19 -8.00
N LEU A 193 12.70 13.97 -7.94
CA LEU A 193 12.93 13.06 -6.80
C LEU A 193 14.41 12.71 -6.66
N PHE A 194 15.11 12.49 -7.78
CA PHE A 194 16.56 12.33 -7.80
C PHE A 194 17.30 13.63 -7.47
N GLY A 195 16.67 14.79 -7.42
CA GLY A 195 17.28 16.01 -6.89
C GLY A 195 17.28 16.05 -5.36
N LEU A 196 16.36 15.34 -4.72
CA LEU A 196 16.26 15.26 -3.26
C LEU A 196 17.41 14.39 -2.73
N ARG A 197 18.30 14.99 -1.93
CA ARG A 197 19.49 14.34 -1.39
C ARG A 197 19.52 14.50 0.12
N PHE A 198 19.92 13.43 0.78
CA PHE A 198 20.12 13.38 2.21
C PHE A 198 21.55 12.91 2.51
N PRO A 199 22.15 13.34 3.63
CA PRO A 199 23.52 12.99 3.99
C PRO A 199 23.69 11.54 4.43
N THR A 200 22.59 10.88 4.80
CA THR A 200 22.54 9.50 5.31
C THR A 200 21.37 8.74 4.69
N ILE A 201 21.42 7.41 4.79
CA ILE A 201 20.39 6.47 4.38
C ILE A 201 19.54 6.12 5.60
N GLY A 202 18.25 6.40 5.56
CA GLY A 202 17.34 6.17 6.67
C GLY A 202 15.91 6.52 6.28
N SER A 203 15.03 6.61 7.25
CA SER A 203 13.67 7.11 7.04
C SER A 203 13.60 8.62 7.29
N LEU A 204 12.70 9.29 6.57
CA LEU A 204 12.46 10.73 6.73
C LEU A 204 11.41 10.98 7.82
N PHE A 205 11.78 11.77 8.81
CA PHE A 205 10.91 12.20 9.90
C PHE A 205 10.69 13.71 9.86
N GLU A 206 9.58 14.15 10.43
CA GLU A 206 9.24 15.56 10.66
C GLU A 206 9.42 15.85 12.16
N GLY A 207 10.20 16.87 12.49
CA GLY A 207 10.44 17.36 13.84
C GLY A 207 10.29 18.88 13.93
N ASP A 208 10.55 19.45 15.10
CA ASP A 208 10.31 20.88 15.38
C ASP A 208 11.13 21.81 14.47
N ASP A 209 12.36 21.42 14.13
CA ASP A 209 13.29 22.18 13.28
C ASP A 209 13.19 21.81 11.78
N GLY A 210 12.16 21.06 11.39
CA GLY A 210 11.95 20.58 10.03
C GLY A 210 12.23 19.08 9.87
N TYR A 211 12.79 18.68 8.73
CA TYR A 211 12.95 17.26 8.39
C TYR A 211 14.33 16.72 8.73
N TYR A 212 14.37 15.49 9.24
CA TYR A 212 15.62 14.80 9.55
C TYR A 212 15.57 13.32 9.14
N ILE A 213 16.74 12.73 8.98
CA ILE A 213 16.91 11.31 8.68
C ILE A 213 17.33 10.59 9.95
N ASP A 214 16.63 9.49 10.25
CA ASP A 214 16.92 8.64 11.40
C ASP A 214 16.81 7.16 10.96
N GLU A 215 16.54 6.28 11.92
CA GLU A 215 16.33 4.85 11.75
C GLU A 215 15.68 4.47 10.42
N CYS A 216 16.29 3.53 9.71
CA CYS A 216 15.82 2.98 8.46
C CYS A 216 14.69 1.97 8.70
N LEU A 217 13.47 2.45 8.53
CA LEU A 217 12.25 1.67 8.64
C LEU A 217 11.82 1.11 7.28
N SER A 218 12.79 0.71 6.45
CA SER A 218 12.47 0.14 5.14
C SER A 218 11.71 -1.17 5.30
N PRO A 219 10.91 -1.59 4.30
CA PRO A 219 10.20 -2.86 4.37
C PRO A 219 11.12 -4.05 4.66
N GLY A 220 12.38 -3.99 4.24
CA GLY A 220 13.42 -4.99 4.51
C GLY A 220 13.97 -5.00 5.96
N HIS A 221 13.62 -4.00 6.74
CA HIS A 221 14.04 -3.85 8.12
C HIS A 221 12.89 -4.13 9.08
N VAL A 222 11.66 -3.78 8.70
CA VAL A 222 10.52 -3.85 9.60
C VAL A 222 9.56 -4.98 9.27
N LEU A 223 9.09 -5.19 8.03
CA LEU A 223 7.95 -6.10 7.78
C LEU A 223 8.16 -7.50 8.37
N GLN A 224 7.07 -8.14 8.82
CA GLN A 224 7.07 -9.50 9.38
C GLN A 224 7.82 -9.59 10.73
N ASP A 225 7.54 -8.65 11.63
CA ASP A 225 8.09 -8.59 12.99
C ASP A 225 9.62 -8.46 13.08
N ARG A 226 10.29 -8.09 11.98
CA ARG A 226 11.76 -7.93 11.99
C ARG A 226 12.21 -6.79 12.89
N GLU A 227 11.38 -5.79 13.12
CA GLU A 227 11.62 -4.73 14.11
C GLU A 227 11.84 -5.28 15.53
N THR A 228 11.31 -6.47 15.85
CA THR A 228 11.48 -7.11 17.16
C THR A 228 12.84 -7.80 17.33
N ILE A 229 13.60 -8.00 16.24
CA ILE A 229 14.93 -8.58 16.29
C ILE A 229 15.91 -7.54 16.82
N GLU A 230 16.49 -7.83 17.98
CA GLU A 230 17.49 -7.00 18.63
C GLU A 230 18.87 -7.10 17.94
N GLY A 231 19.71 -6.07 18.12
CA GLY A 231 21.11 -6.08 17.70
C GLY A 231 21.36 -5.80 16.21
N ILE A 232 20.32 -5.55 15.41
CA ILE A 232 20.47 -5.09 14.02
C ILE A 232 20.70 -3.56 14.03
N PRO A 233 21.82 -3.06 13.48
CA PRO A 233 22.01 -1.62 13.31
C PRO A 233 21.02 -1.09 12.29
N ARG A 234 20.10 -0.19 12.65
CA ARG A 234 19.08 0.31 11.72
C ARG A 234 19.39 1.68 11.13
N GLY A 235 20.61 2.15 11.28
CA GLY A 235 21.04 3.45 10.79
C GLY A 235 20.68 4.60 11.74
N PRO A 236 20.66 5.85 11.26
CA PRO A 236 20.89 6.23 9.86
C PRO A 236 22.30 5.84 9.38
N PHE A 237 22.41 5.35 8.14
CA PHE A 237 23.68 4.84 7.59
C PHE A 237 24.41 5.91 6.77
N HIS A 238 25.73 5.99 6.88
CA HIS A 238 26.54 6.95 6.11
C HIS A 238 26.97 6.43 4.73
N ASN A 239 26.89 5.12 4.52
CA ASN A 239 27.28 4.49 3.26
C ASN A 239 26.37 3.30 2.95
N GLU A 240 26.37 2.91 1.68
CA GLU A 240 25.56 1.81 1.17
C GLU A 240 25.98 0.44 1.71
N ALA A 241 27.28 0.24 2.02
CA ALA A 241 27.77 -1.03 2.51
C ALA A 241 27.20 -1.36 3.90
N ASP A 242 27.12 -0.38 4.79
CA ASP A 242 26.51 -0.53 6.12
C ASP A 242 25.01 -0.81 6.02
N TYR A 243 24.30 -0.08 5.13
CA TYR A 243 22.88 -0.32 4.87
C TYR A 243 22.62 -1.74 4.37
N TYR A 244 23.35 -2.20 3.36
CA TYR A 244 23.15 -3.54 2.80
C TYR A 244 23.60 -4.64 3.78
N SER A 245 24.63 -4.38 4.59
CA SER A 245 25.06 -5.31 5.65
C SER A 245 24.01 -5.45 6.74
N SER A 246 23.41 -4.35 7.18
CA SER A 246 22.24 -4.38 8.09
C SER A 246 21.08 -5.15 7.48
N LEU A 247 20.72 -4.84 6.23
CA LEU A 247 19.61 -5.50 5.56
C LEU A 247 19.83 -7.02 5.42
N ALA A 248 21.05 -7.42 5.07
CA ALA A 248 21.43 -8.83 5.00
C ALA A 248 21.35 -9.50 6.38
N ALA A 249 21.82 -8.83 7.44
CA ALA A 249 21.70 -9.32 8.80
C ALA A 249 20.23 -9.47 9.23
N ALA A 250 19.37 -8.48 8.94
CA ALA A 250 17.95 -8.54 9.26
C ALA A 250 17.25 -9.72 8.57
N LEU A 251 17.55 -9.96 7.30
CA LEU A 251 16.98 -11.08 6.54
C LEU A 251 17.53 -12.44 7.01
N HIS A 252 18.81 -12.49 7.38
CA HIS A 252 19.42 -13.70 7.91
C HIS A 252 18.85 -14.07 9.28
N LEU A 253 18.79 -13.11 10.21
CA LEU A 253 18.25 -13.32 11.55
C LEU A 253 16.75 -13.60 11.52
N HIS A 254 16.00 -13.05 10.55
CA HIS A 254 14.62 -13.50 10.32
C HIS A 254 14.59 -15.00 10.12
N ALA A 255 15.38 -15.52 9.17
CA ALA A 255 15.37 -16.95 8.84
C ALA A 255 15.76 -17.85 10.04
N GLU A 256 16.50 -17.32 11.01
CA GLU A 256 16.90 -18.03 12.23
C GLU A 256 15.89 -17.90 13.38
N GLN A 257 15.29 -16.72 13.57
CA GLN A 257 14.58 -16.36 14.80
C GLN A 257 13.06 -16.18 14.63
N LEU A 258 12.61 -15.88 13.41
CA LEU A 258 11.21 -15.58 13.13
C LEU A 258 10.57 -16.66 12.24
N PRO A 259 9.24 -16.81 12.27
CA PRO A 259 8.55 -17.76 11.40
C PRO A 259 8.83 -17.52 9.92
N MET A 260 9.15 -18.59 9.22
CA MET A 260 9.24 -18.61 7.76
C MET A 260 7.88 -18.97 7.17
N GLY A 261 7.43 -18.16 6.21
CA GLY A 261 6.15 -18.36 5.53
C GLY A 261 6.23 -18.04 4.04
N HIS A 262 5.19 -18.42 3.30
CA HIS A 262 4.99 -17.92 1.95
C HIS A 262 4.88 -16.40 2.02
N HIS A 263 5.66 -15.68 1.21
CA HIS A 263 5.68 -14.20 1.12
C HIS A 263 6.50 -13.43 2.16
N VAL A 264 7.48 -14.06 2.82
CA VAL A 264 8.37 -13.38 3.79
C VAL A 264 9.08 -12.14 3.23
N LEU A 265 9.29 -12.07 1.91
CA LEU A 265 9.93 -10.94 1.19
C LEU A 265 8.95 -10.09 0.36
N ARG A 266 7.64 -10.27 0.52
CA ARG A 266 6.63 -9.55 -0.28
C ARG A 266 5.64 -8.83 0.64
N ALA A 267 5.00 -7.80 0.08
CA ALA A 267 3.83 -7.20 0.73
C ALA A 267 2.75 -8.29 0.99
N PRO A 268 1.90 -8.11 2.01
CA PRO A 268 0.82 -9.04 2.29
C PRO A 268 0.00 -9.37 1.04
N VAL A 269 -0.35 -10.64 0.88
CA VAL A 269 -1.22 -11.06 -0.22
C VAL A 269 -2.66 -10.70 0.17
N PRO A 270 -3.38 -9.95 -0.67
CA PRO A 270 -4.79 -9.70 -0.46
C PRO A 270 -5.53 -11.01 -0.20
N VAL A 271 -6.59 -11.00 0.62
CA VAL A 271 -7.35 -12.23 0.93
C VAL A 271 -8.65 -12.28 0.11
N PRO A 272 -9.19 -13.46 -0.26
CA PRO A 272 -10.44 -13.55 -1.02
C PRO A 272 -11.63 -12.83 -0.37
N GLN A 273 -11.52 -12.53 0.93
CA GLN A 273 -12.44 -11.75 1.73
C GLN A 273 -12.55 -10.29 1.28
N GLU A 274 -11.48 -9.73 0.75
CA GLU A 274 -11.38 -8.34 0.28
C GLU A 274 -12.02 -8.12 -1.10
N TYR A 275 -12.31 -9.20 -1.83
CA TYR A 275 -12.85 -9.12 -3.19
C TYR A 275 -14.31 -9.56 -3.25
N PRO A 276 -15.12 -8.93 -4.14
CA PRO A 276 -16.53 -9.28 -4.27
C PRO A 276 -16.74 -10.70 -4.80
N ASN A 277 -15.77 -11.25 -5.53
CA ASN A 277 -15.72 -12.61 -6.05
C ASN A 277 -14.28 -13.00 -6.42
N PHE A 278 -14.03 -14.29 -6.62
CA PHE A 278 -12.71 -14.83 -6.96
C PHE A 278 -12.18 -14.35 -8.32
N ALA A 279 -13.05 -13.96 -9.26
CA ALA A 279 -12.60 -13.42 -10.55
C ALA A 279 -12.03 -11.99 -10.45
N LYS A 280 -12.23 -11.32 -9.31
CA LYS A 280 -11.65 -10.01 -9.00
C LYS A 280 -10.44 -10.10 -8.06
N TYR A 281 -10.22 -11.25 -7.41
CA TYR A 281 -9.04 -11.60 -6.63
C TYR A 281 -7.85 -11.84 -7.57
#